data_AF-A0A5J5D834-F1
#
_entry.id   AF-A0A5J5D834-F1
#
_cell.length_a   1.000
_cell.length_b   1.000
_cell.length_c   1.000
_cell.angle_alpha   90.00
_cell.angle_beta   90.00
_cell.angle_gamma   90.00
#
_symmetry.space_group_name_H-M   'P 1'
#
loop_
_entity.id
_entity.type
_entity.pdbx_description
1 polymer ?
#
loop_
_entity_poly.entity_id
_entity_poly.type
_entity_poly.pdbx_seq_one_letter_code
_entity_poly.pdbx_strand_id
1 'polypeptide(L)' 'MMRHIFPLLLLGLLRPCDAEAAFTQRCEYTHDTIYKYQAKTLNQSRTVNFSDYKGKSVLFINVATY' A
#
# COMPACT_ATOMS: atom_id res chain seq x y z
N MET A 1 21.66 40.42 -23.05
CA MET A 1 20.46 39.57 -23.20
C MET A 1 20.64 38.22 -22.49
N MET A 2 21.12 38.20 -21.23
CA MET A 2 21.51 36.95 -20.53
C MET A 2 21.22 36.96 -19.02
N ARG A 3 20.45 37.94 -18.51
CA ARG A 3 20.18 38.11 -17.06
C ARG A 3 18.91 37.38 -16.59
N HIS A 4 18.09 36.92 -17.53
CA HIS A 4 16.83 36.20 -17.23
C HIS A 4 16.94 34.69 -17.43
N ILE A 5 18.07 34.19 -17.94
CA ILE A 5 18.27 32.75 -18.18
C ILE A 5 18.53 32.01 -16.87
N PHE A 6 19.26 32.64 -15.94
CA PHE A 6 19.61 32.05 -14.64
C PHE A 6 18.38 31.71 -13.76
N PRO A 7 17.38 32.60 -13.56
CA PRO A 7 16.19 32.25 -12.79
C PRO A 7 15.32 31.18 -13.47
N LEU A 8 15.28 31.15 -14.80
CA LEU A 8 14.57 30.12 -15.57
C LEU A 8 15.24 28.74 -15.41
N LEU A 9 16.58 28.69 -15.35
CA LEU A 9 17.32 27.46 -15.10
C LEU A 9 17.06 26.91 -13.68
N LEU A 10 16.95 27.80 -12.67
CA LEU A 10 16.60 27.42 -11.30
C LEU A 10 15.17 26.89 -11.20
N LEU A 11 14.21 27.49 -11.92
CA LEU A 11 12.83 27.00 -11.95
C LEU A 11 12.71 25.60 -12.56
N GLY A 12 13.52 25.29 -13.58
CA GLY A 12 13.53 23.95 -14.21
C GLY A 12 14.13 22.85 -13.34
N LEU A 13 14.90 23.21 -12.30
CA LEU A 13 15.46 22.27 -11.31
C LEU A 13 14.52 22.01 -10.13
N LEU A 14 13.45 22.80 -9.97
CA LEU A 14 12.43 22.54 -8.97
C LEU A 14 11.61 21.34 -9.41
N ARG A 15 11.99 20.17 -8.90
CA ARG A 15 11.23 18.94 -9.05
C ARG A 15 9.85 19.16 -8.42
N PRO A 16 8.74 19.02 -9.17
CA PRO A 16 7.42 19.07 -8.55
C PRO A 16 7.36 18.03 -7.44
N CYS A 17 6.81 18.42 -6.30
CA CYS A 17 6.55 17.50 -5.22
C CYS A 17 5.42 16.59 -5.71
N ASP A 18 5.79 15.44 -6.29
CA ASP A 18 4.82 14.40 -6.59
C ASP A 18 4.25 13.95 -5.24
N ALA A 19 3.00 14.33 -4.98
CA ALA A 19 2.24 13.73 -3.90
C ALA A 19 2.35 12.22 -4.10
N GLU A 20 2.93 11.54 -3.11
CA GLU A 20 3.18 10.11 -3.14
C GLU A 20 1.94 9.42 -3.69
N ALA A 21 2.09 8.77 -4.84
CA ALA A 21 0.97 8.21 -5.58
C ALA A 21 0.13 7.37 -4.61
N ALA A 22 -1.19 7.56 -4.65
CA ALA A 22 -2.11 6.83 -3.78
C ALA A 22 -1.71 5.36 -3.75
N PHE A 23 -1.50 4.80 -2.55
CA PHE A 23 -1.04 3.43 -2.35
C PHE A 23 -2.12 2.45 -2.84
N THR A 24 -2.13 2.24 -4.16
CA THR A 24 -3.13 1.48 -4.87
C THR A 24 -2.51 0.14 -5.23
N GLN A 25 -2.95 -0.90 -4.53
CA GLN A 25 -2.58 -2.26 -4.87
C GLN A 25 -3.48 -2.72 -6.02
N ARG A 26 -2.89 -2.95 -7.20
CA ARG A 26 -3.62 -3.61 -8.29
C ARG A 26 -3.83 -5.07 -7.92
N CYS A 27 -5.09 -5.49 -7.76
CA CYS A 27 -5.43 -6.87 -7.48
C CYS A 27 -5.44 -7.68 -8.79
N GLU A 28 -4.72 -8.79 -8.80
CA GLU A 28 -4.77 -9.77 -9.89
C GLU A 28 -5.70 -10.93 -9.53
N TYR A 29 -6.35 -11.50 -10.54
CA TYR A 29 -7.21 -12.66 -10.34
C TYR A 29 -6.37 -13.90 -9.99
N THR A 30 -6.84 -14.71 -9.06
CA THR A 30 -6.20 -15.98 -8.69
C THR A 30 -7.25 -17.07 -8.45
N HIS A 31 -6.85 -18.32 -8.73
CA HIS A 31 -7.62 -19.53 -8.40
C HIS A 31 -7.32 -20.04 -6.98
N ASP A 32 -6.41 -19.38 -6.26
CA ASP A 32 -6.07 -19.73 -4.89
C ASP A 32 -7.16 -19.35 -3.88
N THR A 33 -7.05 -19.93 -2.68
CA THR A 33 -7.91 -19.58 -1.54
C THR A 33 -7.08 -18.95 -0.42
N ILE A 34 -7.76 -18.31 0.52
CA ILE A 34 -7.12 -17.72 1.69
C ILE A 34 -6.52 -18.78 2.65
N TYR A 35 -6.86 -20.07 2.50
CA TYR A 35 -6.59 -21.10 3.51
C TYR A 35 -5.14 -21.54 3.64
N LYS A 36 -4.25 -21.12 2.73
CA LYS A 36 -2.81 -21.35 2.83
C LYS A 36 -2.05 -20.24 3.57
N TYR A 37 -2.76 -19.19 3.98
CA TYR A 37 -2.17 -18.03 4.64
C TYR A 37 -2.51 -17.99 6.13
N GLN A 38 -1.69 -17.24 6.86
CA GLN A 38 -1.77 -17.08 8.30
C GLN A 38 -1.38 -15.65 8.69
N ALA A 39 -1.84 -15.20 9.85
CA ALA A 39 -1.46 -13.91 10.42
C ALA A 39 -1.15 -14.05 11.92
N LYS A 40 -0.29 -13.19 12.46
CA LYS A 40 -0.16 -13.05 13.91
C LYS A 40 -1.23 -12.10 14.43
N THR A 41 -1.73 -12.40 15.63
CA THR A 41 -2.58 -11.44 16.36
C THR A 41 -1.78 -10.17 16.68
N LEU A 42 -2.47 -9.04 16.88
CA LEU A 42 -1.83 -7.75 17.15
C LEU A 42 -0.87 -7.79 18.35
N ASN A 43 -1.25 -8.51 19.40
CA ASN A 43 -0.41 -8.74 20.59
C ASN A 43 0.61 -9.88 20.43
N GLN A 44 0.72 -10.45 19.23
CA GLN A 44 1.62 -11.55 18.87
C GLN A 44 1.45 -12.84 19.70
N SER A 45 0.37 -12.97 20.47
CA SER A 45 0.17 -14.11 21.37
C SER A 45 -0.03 -15.43 20.62
N ARG A 46 -0.55 -15.39 19.39
CA ARG A 46 -0.70 -16.57 18.55
C ARG A 46 -0.66 -16.24 17.07
N THR A 47 -0.35 -17.28 16.30
CA THR A 47 -0.60 -17.33 14.86
C THR A 47 -2.01 -17.86 14.62
N VAL A 48 -2.75 -17.20 13.73
CA VAL A 48 -4.09 -17.59 13.28
C VAL A 48 -3.96 -18.08 11.84
N ASN A 49 -4.38 -19.32 11.58
CA ASN A 49 -4.45 -19.86 10.22
C ASN A 49 -5.80 -19.51 9.61
N PHE A 50 -5.84 -19.00 8.38
CA PHE A 50 -7.11 -18.67 7.77
C PHE A 50 -7.93 -19.90 7.38
N SER A 51 -7.32 -21.09 7.34
CA SER A 51 -8.02 -22.37 7.22
C SER A 51 -9.04 -22.62 8.34
N ASP A 52 -8.86 -22.00 9.51
CA ASP A 52 -9.75 -22.14 10.65
C ASP A 52 -11.13 -21.49 10.40
N TYR A 53 -11.24 -20.65 9.35
CA TYR A 53 -12.47 -19.98 8.94
C TYR A 53 -13.19 -20.67 7.77
N LYS A 54 -12.85 -21.92 7.43
CA LYS A 54 -13.60 -22.69 6.42
C LYS A 54 -15.09 -22.74 6.72
N GLY A 55 -15.91 -22.53 5.69
CA GLY A 55 -17.38 -22.49 5.81
C GLY A 55 -17.93 -21.18 6.40
N LYS A 56 -17.12 -20.15 6.59
CA LYS A 56 -17.54 -18.82 7.04
C LYS A 56 -17.28 -17.77 5.97
N SER A 57 -18.12 -16.73 5.93
CA SER A 57 -17.82 -15.50 5.19
C SER A 57 -16.77 -14.69 5.95
N VAL A 58 -15.73 -14.23 5.25
CA VAL A 58 -14.60 -13.49 5.83
C VAL A 58 -14.43 -12.17 5.08
N LEU A 59 -14.34 -11.06 5.82
CA LEU A 59 -14.06 -9.72 5.28
C LEU A 59 -12.67 -9.26 5.76
N PHE A 60 -11.80 -8.91 4.82
CA PHE A 60 -10.48 -8.35 5.11
C PHE A 60 -10.55 -6.82 5.04
N ILE A 61 -10.11 -6.15 6.11
CA ILE A 61 -10.08 -4.67 6.21
C ILE A 61 -8.66 -4.26 6.59
N ASN A 62 -8.03 -3.43 5.77
CA ASN A 62 -6.79 -2.75 6.17
C ASN A 62 -7.15 -1.54 7.03
N VAL A 63 -6.48 -1.38 8.17
CA VAL A 63 -6.73 -0.30 9.14
C VAL A 63 -5.46 0.50 9.38
N ALA A 64 -5.61 1.78 9.71
CA ALA A 64 -4.54 2.69 10.14
C ALA A 64 -5.09 3.62 11.23
N THR A 65 -4.22 4.11 12.11
CA THR A 65 -4.54 5.15 13.11
C THR A 65 -3.90 6.47 12.71
N TYR A 66 -4.55 7.58 13.08
CA TYR A 66 -4.04 8.94 12.89
C TYR A 66 -3.05 9.33 13.98
#